data_AF-A0A933EAM7-F1
#
_entry.id   AF-A0A933EAM7-F1
#
_cell.length_a   1.000
_cell.length_b   1.000
_cell.length_c   1.000
_cell.angle_alpha   90.00
_cell.angle_beta   90.00
_cell.angle_gamma   90.00
#
_symmetry.space_group_name_H-M   'P 1'
#
loop_
_entity.id
_entity.type
_entity.pdbx_description
1 polymer ?
#
loop_
_entity_poly.entity_id
_entity_poly.type
_entity_poly.pdbx_seq_one_letter_code
_entity_poly.pdbx_strand_id
1 'polypeptide(L)' 'MKSGRDSRWRLRLPRPLRTPIALVALAIIATWIVAGASAPWVARRDPWAQDLSRRLAPPACELWFGYDELGRDV' A
#
# COMPACT_ATOMS: atom_id res chain seq x y z
N MET A 1 0.00 42.59 -30.69
CA MET A 1 0.12 41.97 -29.36
C MET A 1 -0.34 40.52 -29.49
N LYS A 2 0.52 39.53 -29.25
CA LYS A 2 0.30 38.11 -29.59
C LYS A 2 -0.80 37.50 -28.72
N SER A 3 -1.78 36.88 -29.37
CA SER A 3 -2.78 36.00 -28.75
C SER A 3 -2.12 34.68 -28.32
N GLY A 4 -2.71 34.04 -27.32
CA GLY A 4 -2.45 32.62 -27.04
C GLY A 4 -2.09 32.34 -25.58
N ARG A 5 -3.08 31.84 -24.84
CA ARG A 5 -3.06 30.48 -24.27
C ARG A 5 -4.34 30.29 -23.46
N ASP A 6 -5.34 29.76 -24.13
CA ASP A 6 -6.54 29.24 -23.48
C ASP A 6 -6.12 28.03 -22.66
N SER A 7 -6.01 28.23 -21.34
CA SER A 7 -5.78 27.17 -20.36
C SER A 7 -7.03 26.28 -20.26
N ARG A 8 -7.15 25.34 -21.19
CA ARG A 8 -8.18 24.30 -21.16
C ARG A 8 -7.60 23.02 -20.61
N TRP A 9 -7.27 23.04 -19.31
CA TRP A 9 -6.96 21.86 -18.49
C TRP A 9 -8.18 20.95 -18.27
N ARG A 10 -9.18 20.99 -19.15
CA ARG A 10 -10.32 20.08 -19.12
C ARG A 10 -9.75 18.67 -19.22
N LEU A 11 -9.66 17.98 -18.08
CA LEU A 11 -9.42 16.54 -18.02
C LEU A 11 -10.58 15.87 -18.76
N ARG A 12 -10.43 15.77 -20.08
CA ARG A 12 -11.28 14.93 -20.90
C ARG A 12 -10.89 13.52 -20.51
N LEU A 13 -11.70 12.89 -19.66
CA LEU A 13 -11.58 11.48 -19.33
C LEU A 13 -11.39 10.71 -20.65
N PRO A 14 -10.23 10.07 -20.87
CA PRO A 14 -9.97 9.35 -22.10
C PRO A 14 -11.06 8.27 -22.28
N ARG A 15 -11.52 8.11 -23.53
CA ARG A 15 -12.56 7.14 -23.94
C ARG A 15 -12.49 5.75 -23.28
N PRO A 16 -11.31 5.13 -23.02
CA PRO A 16 -11.22 3.82 -22.36
C PRO A 16 -11.86 3.74 -20.96
N LEU A 17 -11.94 4.84 -20.20
CA LEU A 17 -12.52 4.87 -18.85
C LEU A 17 -14.05 4.72 -18.82
N ARG A 18 -14.71 4.61 -19.98
CA ARG A 18 -16.16 4.43 -20.12
C ARG A 18 -16.58 2.98 -20.29
N THR A 19 -15.67 2.03 -20.13
CA THR A 19 -15.93 0.59 -20.26
C THR A 19 -16.04 -0.06 -18.88
N PRO A 20 -16.91 -1.07 -18.69
CA PRO A 20 -17.05 -1.76 -17.40
C PRO A 20 -15.73 -2.41 -16.95
N ILE A 21 -14.93 -2.94 -17.90
CA ILE A 21 -13.61 -3.52 -17.59
C ILE A 21 -12.62 -2.48 -17.04
N ALA A 22 -12.64 -1.24 -17.56
CA ALA A 22 -11.79 -0.17 -17.05
C ALA A 22 -12.19 0.25 -15.63
N LEU A 23 -13.49 0.22 -15.31
CA LEU A 23 -13.98 0.48 -13.94
C LEU A 23 -13.53 -0.62 -12.98
N VAL A 24 -13.57 -1.89 -13.40
CA VAL A 24 -13.07 -3.02 -12.59
C VAL A 24 -11.57 -2.87 -12.33
N ALA A 25 -10.77 -2.58 -13.36
CA ALA A 25 -9.33 -2.35 -13.20
C ALA A 25 -9.04 -1.17 -12.25
N LEU A 26 -9.78 -0.07 -12.40
CA LEU A 26 -9.67 1.09 -11.51
C LEU A 26 -10.03 0.74 -10.07
N ALA A 27 -11.08 -0.06 -9.86
CA ALA A 27 -11.49 -0.52 -8.54
C ALA A 27 -10.42 -1.38 -7.87
N ILE A 28 -9.79 -2.30 -8.60
CA ILE A 28 -8.69 -3.13 -8.08
C ILE A 28 -7.51 -2.26 -7.66
N ILE A 29 -7.10 -1.31 -8.51
CA ILE A 29 -6.01 -0.37 -8.19
C ILE A 29 -6.35 0.47 -6.96
N ALA A 30 -7.57 1.01 -6.90
CA ALA A 30 -8.03 1.79 -5.76
C ALA A 30 -8.02 0.97 -4.47
N THR A 31 -8.46 -0.29 -4.51
CA THR A 31 -8.39 -1.20 -3.37
C THR A 31 -6.95 -1.38 -2.88
N TRP A 32 -5.99 -1.57 -3.77
CA TRP A 32 -4.58 -1.69 -3.40
C TRP A 32 -4.02 -0.42 -2.77
N ILE A 33 -4.38 0.75 -3.33
CA ILE A 33 -3.98 2.04 -2.77
C ILE A 33 -4.54 2.21 -1.35
N VAL A 34 -5.82 1.90 -1.15
CA VAL A 34 -6.47 1.98 0.17
C VAL A 34 -5.82 1.00 1.14
N ALA A 35 -5.55 -0.24 0.72
CA ALA A 35 -4.88 -1.24 1.53
C ALA A 35 -3.51 -0.73 2.00
N GLY A 36 -2.68 -0.23 1.09
CA GLY A 36 -1.37 0.34 1.40
C GLY A 36 -1.46 1.60 2.28
N ALA A 37 -2.39 2.51 2.00
CA ALA A 37 -2.59 3.71 2.81
C ALA A 37 -3.07 3.39 4.24
N SER A 38 -3.81 2.29 4.41
CA SER A 38 -4.26 1.81 5.72
C SER A 38 -3.20 1.00 6.49
N ALA A 39 -2.03 0.73 5.89
CA ALA A 39 -0.96 -0.05 6.53
C ALA A 39 -0.55 0.47 7.92
N PRO A 40 -0.38 1.79 8.17
CA PRO A 40 0.01 2.30 9.49
C PRO A 40 -1.00 2.02 10.62
N TRP A 41 -2.28 1.80 10.28
CA TRP A 41 -3.31 1.46 11.27
C TRP A 41 -3.37 -0.03 11.58
N VAL A 42 -2.99 -0.87 10.61
CA VAL A 42 -2.99 -2.33 10.74
C VAL A 42 -1.69 -2.81 11.42
N ALA A 43 -0.54 -2.38 10.91
CA ALA A 43 0.77 -2.74 11.43
C ALA A 43 1.35 -1.57 12.23
N ARG A 44 1.05 -1.52 13.52
CA ARG A 44 1.57 -0.50 14.45
C ARG A 44 3.02 -0.76 14.90
N ARG A 45 3.53 -1.98 14.73
CA ARG A 45 4.92 -2.34 15.05
C ARG A 45 5.80 -2.07 13.84
N ASP A 46 7.01 -1.59 14.10
CA ASP A 46 8.01 -1.38 13.05
C ASP A 46 8.46 -2.75 12.49
N PRO A 47 8.16 -3.08 11.22
CA PRO A 47 8.54 -4.35 10.62
C PRO A 47 10.06 -4.51 10.42
N TRP A 48 10.82 -3.43 10.61
CA TRP A 48 12.28 -3.42 10.52
C TRP A 48 12.95 -3.41 11.89
N ALA A 49 12.19 -3.37 12.99
CA ALA A 49 12.75 -3.47 14.32
C ALA A 49 13.36 -4.86 14.53
N GLN A 50 14.65 -4.90 14.88
CA GLN A 50 15.41 -6.13 15.10
C GLN A 50 15.80 -6.23 16.57
N ASP A 51 15.46 -7.35 17.20
CA ASP A 51 15.89 -7.67 18.57
C ASP A 51 16.78 -8.92 18.60
N LEU A 52 18.10 -8.71 18.53
CA LEU A 52 19.06 -9.81 18.46
C LEU A 52 19.08 -10.68 19.72
N SER A 53 18.58 -10.16 20.85
CA SER A 53 18.50 -10.90 22.10
C SER A 53 17.40 -11.97 22.10
N ARG A 54 16.45 -11.87 21.17
CA ARG A 54 15.28 -12.75 21.04
C ARG A 54 15.29 -13.63 19.78
N ARG A 55 16.43 -13.70 19.07
CA ARG A 55 16.59 -14.56 17.88
C ARG A 55 16.24 -16.01 18.20
N LEU A 56 15.55 -16.67 17.26
CA LEU A 56 15.15 -18.07 17.36
C LEU A 56 14.29 -18.37 18.60
N ALA A 57 13.65 -17.36 19.20
CA ALA A 57 12.73 -17.59 20.29
C ALA A 57 11.51 -18.37 19.78
N PRO A 58 11.04 -19.38 20.53
CA PRO A 58 9.95 -20.24 20.11
C PRO A 58 8.63 -19.45 20.00
N PRO A 59 7.65 -19.96 19.22
CA PRO A 59 6.34 -19.34 19.10
C PRO A 59 5.64 -19.19 20.45
N ALA A 60 4.97 -18.06 20.65
CA ALA A 60 4.27 -17.69 21.87
C ALA A 60 2.90 -17.06 21.54
N CYS A 61 2.01 -16.94 22.53
CA CYS A 61 0.67 -16.37 22.30
C CYS A 61 0.70 -14.94 21.74
N GLU A 62 1.77 -14.18 22.00
CA GLU A 62 1.99 -12.82 21.48
C GLU A 62 2.63 -12.78 20.08
N LEU A 63 3.30 -13.86 19.67
CA LEU A 63 3.92 -14.04 18.35
C LEU A 63 3.77 -15.52 17.93
N TRP A 64 2.73 -15.79 17.15
CA TRP A 64 2.31 -17.17 16.84
C TRP A 64 3.36 -17.99 16.11
N PHE A 65 4.30 -17.34 15.42
CA PHE A 65 5.38 -18.01 14.68
C PHE A 65 6.77 -17.80 15.29
N GLY A 66 6.89 -17.01 16.37
CA GLY A 66 8.16 -16.71 17.02
C GLY A 66 8.97 -15.63 16.29
N TYR A 67 10.30 -15.69 16.43
CA TYR A 67 11.23 -14.70 15.86
C TYR A 67 12.19 -15.33 14.85
N ASP A 68 12.53 -14.57 13.80
CA ASP A 68 13.51 -14.99 12.78
C ASP A 68 14.97 -14.89 13.27
N GLU A 69 15.93 -15.19 12.39
CA GLU A 69 17.37 -15.07 12.67
C GLU A 69 17.83 -13.64 12.94
N LEU A 70 17.04 -12.64 12.55
CA LEU A 70 17.30 -11.23 12.78
C LEU A 70 16.57 -10.72 14.04
N GLY A 71 15.75 -11.56 14.68
CA GLY A 71 14.95 -11.17 15.82
C GLY A 71 13.75 -10.32 15.44
N ARG A 72 13.23 -10.48 14.22
CA ARG A 72 11.96 -9.91 13.74
C ARG A 72 10.83 -10.90 13.94
N ASP A 73 9.61 -10.40 13.95
CA ASP A 73 8.42 -11.25 13.93
C ASP A 73 8.35 -12.08 12.63
N VAL A 74 7.89 -13.33 12.76
CA VAL A 74 7.58 -14.24 11.63
C VAL A 74 6.08 -14.29 11.40
#